data_AF-A0A934FQ65-F1
#
_entry.id   AF-A0A934FQ65-F1
#
_cell.length_a   1.000
_cell.length_b   1.000
_cell.length_c   1.000
_cell.angle_alpha   90.00
_cell.angle_beta   90.00
_cell.angle_gamma   90.00
#
_symmetry.space_group_name_H-M   'P 1'
#
loop_
_entity.id
_entity.type
_entity.pdbx_description
1 polymer ?
#
loop_
_entity_poly.entity_id
_entity_poly.type
_entity_poly.pdbx_seq_one_letter_code
_entity_poly.pdbx_strand_id
1 'polypeptide(L)'
;MTRALARLVSGPVAVFAAGLLAAQGLPPVPFPTGNPPTVNKALLGKALFWDEQLSSSKTVACGTCHLPSGGGSDPRTFASPQESMHPGADGLFGGPDDVGGSLGLPRIDPAGRYLGSVFGLGVQVGPRRSMSVVMAAYSPTLFWDGRAPSAFVDPVTNQVLLPASAALESQALLPFLNEVEMGHVGRTVTDLVDRVTNSVPLAMASNIPGPLAAFVAGRTYPQLFGLAFGTAVVTPARIAMAIATYERELVPDRTPFDLGTLSPIARLGEQVFNGVGRCNVCHAPPLFTDHNFVNLGVRPIAEDLGRSIVTGLPADRGAFRMPSLRNVALRGPFDHNGRLRTLDDVVAFYDRGGDFPPATPAITPLFLGAQQKRDLIAFLVELTDPRVAQGLPPFDRPTLWSESAFAPRTIGTASPGDGGALPRAIAVEPAILGTSRWTLALERATPGVPVWMLLSTGADPIGLNVFGAQLHVTPGPGLVGFVAGFTSGTTPGTGTLTLDLIVPADPSLHGLTMFGQWWVLNVAHQNPFSATAAFSFSLMR
;
A
#
# COMPACT_ATOMS: atom_id res chain seq x y z
N MET A 1 86.43 -9.14 -15.80
CA MET A 1 85.15 -9.86 -15.98
C MET A 1 84.23 -9.46 -14.83
N THR A 2 83.46 -8.38 -14.97
CA THR A 2 82.02 -8.32 -15.37
C THR A 2 81.03 -8.75 -14.28
N ARG A 3 80.35 -7.72 -13.71
CA ARG A 3 78.90 -7.58 -13.37
C ARG A 3 78.25 -8.66 -12.46
N ALA A 4 77.31 -8.38 -11.56
CA ALA A 4 76.18 -7.45 -11.68
C ALA A 4 75.56 -7.12 -10.30
N LEU A 5 75.07 -5.88 -10.18
CA LEU A 5 74.08 -5.46 -9.18
C LEU A 5 72.74 -6.16 -9.46
N ALA A 6 72.14 -6.77 -8.43
CA ALA A 6 70.75 -7.19 -8.46
C ALA A 6 69.84 -6.01 -8.09
N ARG A 7 69.04 -5.56 -9.06
CA ARG A 7 67.96 -4.56 -8.87
C ARG A 7 66.83 -5.19 -8.06
N LEU A 8 66.45 -4.58 -6.94
CA LEU A 8 65.11 -4.77 -6.37
C LEU A 8 64.09 -4.08 -7.30
N VAL A 9 63.19 -4.87 -7.87
CA VAL A 9 61.97 -4.36 -8.51
C VAL A 9 60.85 -4.46 -7.49
N SER A 10 60.49 -3.33 -6.90
CA SER A 10 59.26 -3.16 -6.13
C SER A 10 58.08 -3.06 -7.11
N GLY A 11 57.32 -4.15 -7.26
CA GLY A 11 56.01 -4.13 -7.91
C GLY A 11 54.90 -3.85 -6.87
N PRO A 12 53.83 -3.12 -7.21
CA PRO A 12 52.74 -2.87 -6.29
C PRO A 12 51.86 -4.12 -6.18
N VAL A 13 51.82 -4.72 -4.99
CA VAL A 13 50.81 -5.72 -4.63
C VAL A 13 49.55 -4.95 -4.22
N ALA A 14 48.75 -4.55 -5.21
CA ALA A 14 47.37 -4.13 -4.98
C ALA A 14 46.49 -5.40 -5.04
N VAL A 15 46.37 -6.09 -3.92
CA VAL A 15 45.49 -7.26 -3.79
C VAL A 15 44.12 -6.79 -3.30
N PHE A 16 43.15 -6.98 -4.20
CA PHE A 16 41.70 -7.05 -4.03
C PHE A 16 41.18 -7.17 -2.57
N ALA A 17 40.66 -6.08 -2.03
CA ALA A 17 39.84 -6.06 -0.80
C ALA A 17 38.32 -6.14 -1.09
N ALA A 18 37.91 -6.49 -2.31
CA ALA A 18 36.49 -6.53 -2.70
C ALA A 18 35.73 -7.77 -2.17
N GLY A 19 36.43 -8.77 -1.60
CA GLY A 19 35.82 -10.02 -1.14
C GLY A 19 35.34 -10.06 0.32
N LEU A 20 35.65 -9.04 1.14
CA LEU A 20 35.36 -9.07 2.59
C LEU A 20 34.00 -8.46 2.99
N LEU A 21 33.30 -7.75 2.10
CA LEU A 21 32.04 -7.08 2.43
C LEU A 21 30.81 -8.02 2.38
N ALA A 22 30.85 -9.08 1.55
CA ALA A 22 29.75 -10.03 1.43
C ALA A 22 29.56 -10.94 2.67
N ALA A 23 30.57 -11.06 3.53
CA ALA A 23 30.58 -12.02 4.64
C ALA A 23 30.04 -11.50 5.99
N GLN A 24 29.62 -10.23 6.09
CA GLN A 24 29.31 -9.62 7.40
C GLN A 24 27.87 -9.84 7.90
N GLY A 25 26.99 -10.45 7.10
CA GLY A 25 25.58 -10.63 7.46
C GLY A 25 24.86 -9.30 7.72
N LEU A 26 23.57 -9.37 8.05
CA LEU A 26 22.84 -8.20 8.53
C LEU A 26 23.16 -7.93 10.00
N PRO A 27 23.21 -6.66 10.45
CA PRO A 27 23.31 -6.37 11.87
C PRO A 27 22.09 -6.93 12.63
N PRO A 28 22.20 -7.13 13.96
CA PRO A 28 21.06 -7.49 14.78
C PRO A 28 19.92 -6.48 14.63
N VAL A 29 18.68 -6.98 14.55
CA VAL A 29 17.49 -6.13 14.51
C VAL A 29 17.37 -5.35 15.83
N PRO A 30 17.19 -4.01 15.80
CA PRO A 30 17.05 -3.23 17.02
C PRO A 30 15.65 -3.42 17.65
N PHE A 31 15.64 -3.75 18.94
CA PHE A 31 14.43 -3.84 19.77
C PHE A 31 14.46 -2.78 20.88
N PRO A 32 13.37 -2.04 21.12
CA PRO A 32 13.28 -1.16 22.28
C PRO A 32 13.10 -2.00 23.55
N THR A 33 13.75 -1.61 24.64
CA THR A 33 13.76 -2.37 25.90
C THR A 33 12.36 -2.60 26.48
N GLY A 34 11.44 -1.64 26.29
CA GLY A 34 10.05 -1.75 26.75
C GLY A 34 9.12 -2.59 25.85
N ASN A 35 9.60 -3.08 24.69
CA ASN A 35 8.85 -4.00 23.84
C ASN A 35 9.73 -5.20 23.41
N PRO A 36 10.08 -6.10 24.35
CA PRO A 36 10.86 -7.29 24.03
C PRO A 36 10.06 -8.24 23.12
N PRO A 37 10.72 -8.92 22.16
CA PRO A 37 10.06 -9.82 21.25
C PRO A 37 9.57 -11.09 21.96
N THR A 38 8.37 -11.54 21.59
CA THR A 38 7.87 -12.88 21.92
C THR A 38 7.10 -13.43 20.72
N VAL A 39 7.03 -14.76 20.61
CA VAL A 39 6.25 -15.41 19.54
C VAL A 39 4.79 -14.97 19.56
N ASN A 40 4.16 -14.88 20.74
CA ASN A 40 2.76 -14.45 20.85
C ASN A 40 2.56 -12.99 20.43
N LYS A 41 3.50 -12.08 20.75
CA LYS A 41 3.44 -10.69 20.26
C LYS A 41 3.61 -10.61 18.76
N ALA A 42 4.54 -11.37 18.17
CA ALA A 42 4.74 -11.41 16.72
C ALA A 42 3.50 -11.98 16.00
N LEU A 43 2.88 -13.04 16.52
CA LEU A 43 1.65 -13.61 15.96
C LEU A 43 0.45 -12.68 16.11
N LEU A 44 0.32 -11.98 17.25
CA LEU A 44 -0.69 -10.93 17.42
C LEU A 44 -0.46 -9.77 16.45
N GLY A 45 0.78 -9.32 16.30
CA GLY A 45 1.17 -8.31 15.32
C GLY A 45 0.83 -8.71 13.89
N LYS A 46 1.15 -9.96 13.52
CA LYS A 46 0.81 -10.53 12.21
C LYS A 46 -0.70 -10.57 12.01
N ALA A 47 -1.49 -10.97 13.01
CA ALA A 47 -2.94 -10.95 12.92
C ALA A 47 -3.47 -9.52 12.68
N LEU A 48 -2.99 -8.52 13.42
CA LEU A 48 -3.40 -7.13 13.27
C LEU A 48 -2.98 -6.53 11.91
N PHE A 49 -1.76 -6.85 11.44
CA PHE A 49 -1.20 -6.34 10.19
C PHE A 49 -2.00 -6.76 8.95
N TRP A 50 -2.62 -7.94 8.99
CA TRP A 50 -3.33 -8.54 7.87
C TRP A 50 -4.87 -8.48 8.00
N ASP A 51 -5.42 -7.87 9.05
CA ASP A 51 -6.87 -7.86 9.26
C ASP A 51 -7.54 -6.62 8.64
N GLU A 52 -8.18 -6.81 7.48
CA GLU A 52 -8.88 -5.74 6.75
C GLU A 52 -10.04 -5.16 7.56
N GLN A 53 -10.61 -5.93 8.49
CA GLN A 53 -11.67 -5.45 9.37
C GLN A 53 -11.27 -4.21 10.15
N LEU A 54 -9.98 -3.95 10.35
CA LEU A 54 -9.52 -2.84 11.16
C LEU A 54 -9.54 -1.48 10.43
N SER A 55 -9.77 -1.45 9.12
CA SER A 55 -10.10 -0.22 8.39
C SER A 55 -11.58 0.16 8.52
N SER A 56 -11.91 1.43 8.31
CA SER A 56 -13.29 1.93 8.37
C SER A 56 -14.22 1.32 7.33
N SER A 57 -13.69 1.02 6.12
CA SER A 57 -14.42 0.34 5.05
C SER A 57 -14.36 -1.19 5.14
N LYS A 58 -13.49 -1.75 6.00
CA LYS A 58 -13.18 -3.19 6.06
C LYS A 58 -12.53 -3.73 4.76
N THR A 59 -11.84 -2.89 4.00
CA THR A 59 -11.24 -3.23 2.70
C THR A 59 -9.73 -3.05 2.65
N VAL A 60 -9.13 -2.50 3.71
CA VAL A 60 -7.70 -2.19 3.78
C VAL A 60 -7.12 -2.70 5.11
N ALA A 61 -5.97 -3.36 5.03
CA ALA A 61 -5.07 -3.69 6.13
C ALA A 61 -3.67 -3.13 5.81
N CYS A 62 -2.73 -3.19 6.76
CA CYS A 62 -1.33 -2.88 6.46
C CYS A 62 -0.82 -3.73 5.28
N GLY A 63 -1.16 -5.02 5.31
CA GLY A 63 -0.83 -5.98 4.26
C GLY A 63 -1.49 -5.75 2.89
N THR A 64 -2.52 -4.90 2.80
CA THR A 64 -3.13 -4.52 1.50
C THR A 64 -2.16 -3.66 0.67
N CYS A 65 -1.41 -2.77 1.33
CA CYS A 65 -0.41 -1.90 0.68
C CYS A 65 1.03 -2.42 0.81
N HIS A 66 1.29 -3.39 1.69
CA HIS A 66 2.65 -3.84 2.01
C HIS A 66 2.81 -5.34 1.74
N LEU A 67 2.78 -5.71 0.46
CA LEU A 67 2.79 -7.11 0.02
C LEU A 67 4.22 -7.62 -0.23
N PRO A 68 4.54 -8.88 0.11
CA PRO A 68 5.82 -9.51 -0.24
C PRO A 68 6.13 -9.50 -1.74
N SER A 69 5.10 -9.68 -2.58
CA SER A 69 5.23 -9.61 -4.05
C SER A 69 5.67 -8.24 -4.56
N GLY A 70 5.37 -7.17 -3.80
CA GLY A 70 5.87 -5.81 -4.03
C GLY A 70 7.14 -5.50 -3.24
N GLY A 71 7.87 -6.50 -2.74
CA GLY A 71 9.06 -6.33 -1.91
C GLY A 71 8.79 -5.59 -0.58
N GLY A 72 7.56 -5.68 -0.06
CA GLY A 72 7.06 -4.95 1.12
C GLY A 72 6.39 -3.61 0.82
N SER A 73 6.34 -3.19 -0.46
CA SER A 73 5.62 -2.01 -0.95
C SER A 73 4.31 -2.41 -1.64
N ASP A 74 3.60 -1.43 -2.21
CA ASP A 74 2.31 -1.66 -2.88
C ASP A 74 2.52 -2.07 -4.34
N PRO A 75 2.22 -3.34 -4.72
CA PRO A 75 2.31 -3.79 -6.10
C PRO A 75 1.12 -3.31 -6.95
N ARG A 76 0.01 -2.86 -6.34
CA ARG A 76 -1.18 -2.41 -7.07
C ARG A 76 -0.89 -1.13 -7.86
N THR A 77 0.00 -0.27 -7.37
CA THR A 77 0.48 0.91 -8.09
C THR A 77 1.11 0.55 -9.46
N PHE A 78 1.79 -0.61 -9.54
CA PHE A 78 2.35 -1.07 -10.80
C PHE A 78 1.30 -1.74 -11.70
N ALA A 79 0.44 -2.58 -11.10
CA ALA A 79 -0.54 -3.41 -11.79
C ALA A 79 -1.73 -2.62 -12.35
N SER A 80 -2.17 -1.57 -11.64
CA SER A 80 -3.32 -0.73 -11.99
C SER A 80 -2.92 0.75 -11.99
N PRO A 81 -2.06 1.21 -12.92
CA PRO A 81 -1.49 2.55 -12.86
C PRO A 81 -2.51 3.67 -13.06
N GLN A 82 -3.58 3.43 -13.82
CA GLN A 82 -4.66 4.42 -13.99
C GLN A 82 -5.48 4.59 -12.70
N GLU A 83 -5.70 3.50 -11.96
CA GLU A 83 -6.44 3.53 -10.69
C GLU A 83 -5.58 4.11 -9.56
N SER A 84 -4.25 3.99 -9.68
CA SER A 84 -3.28 4.41 -8.66
C SER A 84 -2.72 5.81 -8.90
N MET A 85 -3.40 6.64 -9.70
CA MET A 85 -2.96 8.01 -9.99
C MET A 85 -3.55 8.99 -8.98
N HIS A 86 -2.71 9.86 -8.42
CA HIS A 86 -3.11 11.04 -7.65
C HIS A 86 -2.88 12.29 -8.51
N PRO A 87 -3.81 13.26 -8.55
CA PRO A 87 -3.75 14.44 -9.41
C PRO A 87 -2.78 15.53 -8.90
N GLY A 88 -1.68 15.12 -8.26
CA GLY A 88 -0.64 16.05 -7.80
C GLY A 88 -1.09 17.18 -6.87
N ALA A 89 -0.38 18.30 -6.98
CA ALA A 89 -0.56 19.49 -6.16
C ALA A 89 -1.60 20.46 -6.76
N ASP A 90 -1.82 20.42 -8.07
CA ASP A 90 -2.83 21.25 -8.74
C ASP A 90 -4.26 20.69 -8.66
N GLY A 91 -4.39 19.40 -8.32
CA GLY A 91 -5.67 18.72 -8.19
C GLY A 91 -6.32 18.34 -9.52
N LEU A 92 -5.58 18.38 -10.62
CA LEU A 92 -6.03 18.05 -11.98
C LEU A 92 -5.30 16.82 -12.51
N PHE A 93 -6.07 15.83 -12.97
CA PHE A 93 -5.50 14.61 -13.59
C PHE A 93 -4.92 14.89 -14.97
N GLY A 94 -3.88 14.11 -15.32
CA GLY A 94 -3.21 14.16 -16.63
C GLY A 94 -2.10 15.21 -16.69
N GLY A 95 -1.75 15.81 -15.54
CA GLY A 95 -0.68 16.78 -15.39
C GLY A 95 0.71 16.15 -15.20
N PRO A 96 1.78 16.94 -15.30
CA PRO A 96 3.14 16.48 -15.02
C PRO A 96 3.44 16.24 -13.54
N ASP A 97 2.60 16.75 -12.63
CA ASP A 97 2.71 16.61 -11.17
C ASP A 97 1.90 15.42 -10.61
N ASP A 98 1.22 14.68 -11.49
CA ASP A 98 0.55 13.41 -11.20
C ASP A 98 1.51 12.42 -10.52
N VAL A 99 1.00 11.70 -9.53
CA VAL A 99 1.77 10.77 -8.70
C VAL A 99 1.19 9.36 -8.79
N GLY A 100 2.05 8.37 -9.02
CA GLY A 100 1.73 6.96 -8.81
C GLY A 100 1.72 6.65 -7.30
N GLY A 101 0.55 6.81 -6.68
CA GLY A 101 0.34 6.60 -5.25
C GLY A 101 -0.18 5.21 -4.89
N SER A 102 -0.42 5.00 -3.60
CA SER A 102 -1.02 3.76 -3.10
C SER A 102 -2.53 3.94 -2.90
N LEU A 103 -3.29 2.91 -3.30
CA LEU A 103 -4.75 2.87 -3.20
C LEU A 103 -5.18 2.70 -1.74
N GLY A 104 -6.09 3.56 -1.30
CA GLY A 104 -6.62 3.58 0.05
C GLY A 104 -8.08 3.11 0.13
N LEU A 105 -8.90 3.90 0.81
CA LEU A 105 -10.36 3.72 0.89
C LEU A 105 -11.12 4.93 0.32
N PRO A 106 -12.42 4.79 -0.02
CA PRO A 106 -13.26 5.94 -0.31
C PRO A 106 -13.28 6.93 0.86
N ARG A 107 -13.46 8.22 0.60
CA ARG A 107 -13.56 9.18 1.70
C ARG A 107 -14.86 8.93 2.48
N ILE A 108 -14.76 8.66 3.77
CA ILE A 108 -15.87 8.15 4.59
C ILE A 108 -16.12 9.06 5.79
N ASP A 109 -17.37 9.39 6.09
CA ASP A 109 -17.74 10.12 7.32
C ASP A 109 -17.81 9.19 8.56
N PRO A 110 -17.90 9.69 9.81
CA PRO A 110 -18.04 8.82 10.99
C PRO A 110 -19.30 7.94 11.00
N ALA A 111 -20.34 8.34 10.27
CA ALA A 111 -21.54 7.54 10.04
C ALA A 111 -21.36 6.56 8.87
N GLY A 112 -20.14 6.41 8.38
CA GLY A 112 -19.62 5.58 7.31
C GLY A 112 -20.06 5.92 5.88
N ARG A 113 -20.77 7.02 5.65
CA ARG A 113 -21.23 7.40 4.30
C ARG A 113 -20.08 7.91 3.45
N TYR A 114 -20.14 7.65 2.15
CA TYR A 114 -19.13 8.17 1.23
C TYR A 114 -19.30 9.67 1.02
N LEU A 115 -18.18 10.37 1.08
CA LEU A 115 -18.05 11.79 0.86
C LEU A 115 -17.32 12.02 -0.47
N GLY A 116 -17.69 13.12 -1.14
CA GLY A 116 -16.96 13.56 -2.32
C GLY A 116 -15.49 13.88 -2.01
N SER A 117 -14.62 13.53 -2.96
CA SER A 117 -13.20 13.87 -2.99
C SER A 117 -12.79 14.23 -4.42
N VAL A 118 -11.51 14.51 -4.65
CA VAL A 118 -10.96 14.65 -6.02
C VAL A 118 -11.12 13.36 -6.85
N PHE A 119 -11.36 12.22 -6.20
CA PHE A 119 -11.60 10.91 -6.82
C PHE A 119 -13.10 10.58 -6.96
N GLY A 120 -13.98 11.55 -6.71
CA GLY A 120 -15.41 11.34 -6.58
C GLY A 120 -15.76 10.65 -5.26
N LEU A 121 -16.69 9.70 -5.31
CA LEU A 121 -17.03 8.79 -4.22
C LEU A 121 -16.20 7.49 -4.25
N GLY A 122 -15.27 7.35 -5.20
CA GLY A 122 -14.41 6.18 -5.33
C GLY A 122 -13.27 6.12 -4.31
N VAL A 123 -12.46 5.08 -4.43
CA VAL A 123 -11.23 4.88 -3.64
C VAL A 123 -10.28 6.06 -3.83
N GLN A 124 -9.76 6.57 -2.73
CA GLN A 124 -8.73 7.62 -2.75
C GLN A 124 -7.35 7.02 -3.02
N VAL A 125 -6.48 7.82 -3.64
CA VAL A 125 -5.06 7.50 -3.81
C VAL A 125 -4.26 8.43 -2.90
N GLY A 126 -3.22 7.94 -2.24
CA GLY A 126 -2.30 8.78 -1.45
C GLY A 126 -1.33 9.57 -2.33
N PRO A 127 -0.83 10.74 -1.88
CA PRO A 127 0.09 11.59 -2.65
C PRO A 127 1.53 11.05 -2.70
N ARG A 128 1.79 9.91 -2.07
CA ARG A 128 3.09 9.23 -2.07
C ARG A 128 2.87 7.73 -2.20
N ARG A 129 3.87 7.04 -2.72
CA ARG A 129 3.91 5.59 -2.79
C ARG A 129 4.23 4.96 -1.43
N SER A 130 3.61 3.83 -1.09
CA SER A 130 3.95 3.07 0.12
C SER A 130 5.39 2.57 0.11
N MET A 131 6.15 2.92 1.16
CA MET A 131 7.50 2.39 1.38
C MET A 131 7.48 0.91 1.73
N SER A 132 8.62 0.25 1.57
CA SER A 132 8.77 -1.15 1.98
C SER A 132 8.75 -1.31 3.50
N VAL A 133 7.92 -2.22 4.02
CA VAL A 133 8.00 -2.71 5.41
C VAL A 133 9.14 -3.71 5.61
N VAL A 134 9.56 -4.41 4.55
CA VAL A 134 10.75 -5.28 4.59
C VAL A 134 11.97 -4.39 4.79
N MET A 135 12.86 -4.76 5.71
CA MET A 135 13.99 -3.94 6.22
C MET A 135 13.62 -2.70 7.06
N ALA A 136 12.33 -2.40 7.30
CA ALA A 136 11.94 -1.19 8.02
C ALA A 136 12.48 -1.14 9.46
N ALA A 137 12.63 -2.31 10.08
CA ALA A 137 13.15 -2.47 11.43
C ALA A 137 14.56 -1.88 11.66
N TYR A 138 15.37 -1.75 10.61
CA TYR A 138 16.71 -1.18 10.72
C TYR A 138 16.74 0.34 10.70
N SER A 139 15.61 0.99 10.36
CA SER A 139 15.61 2.44 10.22
C SER A 139 15.31 3.16 11.53
N PRO A 140 16.08 4.21 11.88
CA PRO A 140 15.82 4.99 13.09
C PRO A 140 14.59 5.90 12.96
N THR A 141 14.13 6.17 11.73
CA THR A 141 12.90 6.93 11.45
C THR A 141 12.17 6.30 10.28
N LEU A 142 10.83 6.44 10.23
CA LEU A 142 10.00 5.85 9.18
C LEU A 142 9.21 6.91 8.41
N PHE A 143 8.57 6.45 7.32
CA PHE A 143 8.06 7.23 6.19
C PHE A 143 9.14 7.91 5.35
N TRP A 144 8.72 8.45 4.20
CA TRP A 144 9.59 9.16 3.26
C TRP A 144 10.18 10.44 3.86
N ASP A 145 9.44 11.12 4.74
CA ASP A 145 9.82 12.39 5.37
C ASP A 145 10.40 12.21 6.79
N GLY A 146 10.40 10.99 7.33
CA GLY A 146 10.95 10.70 8.66
C GLY A 146 10.03 11.08 9.81
N ARG A 147 8.73 11.32 9.56
CA ARG A 147 7.78 11.82 10.59
C ARG A 147 7.49 10.83 11.72
N ALA A 148 7.86 9.56 11.58
CA ALA A 148 7.80 8.58 12.67
C ALA A 148 9.18 8.48 13.35
N PRO A 149 9.35 9.09 14.54
CA PRO A 149 10.63 9.16 15.22
C PRO A 149 10.96 7.86 15.97
N SER A 150 12.23 7.72 16.38
CA SER A 150 12.73 6.58 17.17
C SER A 150 12.17 6.48 18.58
N ALA A 151 11.51 7.52 19.10
CA ALA A 151 10.84 7.50 20.40
C ALA A 151 9.33 7.35 20.19
N PHE A 152 8.71 6.41 20.90
CA PHE A 152 7.27 6.19 20.86
C PHE A 152 6.59 6.86 22.05
N VAL A 153 5.65 7.75 21.74
CA VAL A 153 4.81 8.46 22.70
C VAL A 153 3.43 7.80 22.70
N ASP A 154 2.92 7.51 23.89
CA ASP A 154 1.55 7.01 24.06
C ASP A 154 0.56 8.06 23.53
N PRO A 155 -0.28 7.74 22.53
CA PRO A 155 -1.24 8.69 21.98
C PRO A 155 -2.34 9.09 22.96
N VAL A 156 -2.51 8.37 24.08
CA VAL A 156 -3.52 8.65 25.10
C VAL A 156 -2.95 9.51 26.23
N THR A 157 -1.80 9.10 26.78
CA THR A 157 -1.22 9.75 27.97
C THR A 157 -0.19 10.82 27.63
N ASN A 158 0.25 10.91 26.37
CA ASN A 158 1.32 11.77 25.89
C ASN A 158 2.67 11.53 26.61
N GLN A 159 2.84 10.37 27.25
CA GLN A 159 4.10 9.98 27.88
C GLN A 159 4.96 9.21 26.89
N VAL A 160 6.28 9.42 26.97
CA VAL A 160 7.24 8.60 26.23
C VAL A 160 7.26 7.19 26.83
N LEU A 161 6.77 6.19 26.10
CA LEU A 161 6.79 4.79 26.53
C LEU A 161 8.08 4.09 26.15
N LEU A 162 8.59 4.38 24.95
CA LEU A 162 9.82 3.79 24.42
C LEU A 162 10.73 4.93 23.96
N PRO A 163 11.84 5.22 24.65
CA PRO A 163 12.65 6.41 24.37
C PRO A 163 13.52 6.31 23.11
N ALA A 164 13.75 5.10 22.57
CA ALA A 164 14.58 4.86 21.40
C ALA A 164 14.20 3.54 20.71
N SER A 165 14.67 3.34 19.47
CA SER A 165 14.47 2.14 18.65
C SER A 165 13.00 1.75 18.41
N ALA A 166 12.10 2.73 18.48
CA ALA A 166 10.65 2.54 18.46
C ALA A 166 9.96 3.21 17.25
N ALA A 167 10.68 3.41 16.14
CA ALA A 167 10.11 4.04 14.95
C ALA A 167 8.92 3.26 14.36
N LEU A 168 8.96 1.93 14.42
CA LEU A 168 7.85 1.06 14.01
C LEU A 168 6.61 1.27 14.90
N GLU A 169 6.79 1.34 16.23
CA GLU A 169 5.69 1.66 17.13
C GLU A 169 5.09 3.04 16.84
N SER A 170 5.94 4.03 16.54
CA SER A 170 5.51 5.39 16.17
C SER A 170 4.76 5.46 14.85
N GLN A 171 5.08 4.61 13.87
CA GLN A 171 4.41 4.61 12.57
C GLN A 171 3.11 3.80 12.60
N ALA A 172 3.06 2.68 13.32
CA ALA A 172 2.03 1.66 13.20
C ALA A 172 0.58 2.16 13.39
N LEU A 173 0.39 3.23 14.18
CA LEU A 173 -0.95 3.80 14.43
C LEU A 173 -1.40 4.81 13.38
N LEU A 174 -0.48 5.47 12.68
CA LEU A 174 -0.83 6.58 11.78
C LEU A 174 -1.77 6.15 10.65
N PRO A 175 -1.60 4.99 9.99
CA PRO A 175 -2.50 4.58 8.92
C PRO A 175 -3.93 4.35 9.37
N PHE A 176 -4.13 3.84 10.59
CA PHE A 176 -5.48 3.65 11.16
C PHE A 176 -6.26 4.94 11.32
N LEU A 177 -5.56 6.08 11.48
CA LEU A 177 -6.17 7.39 11.70
C LEU A 177 -6.24 8.23 10.42
N ASN A 178 -5.55 7.82 9.35
CA ASN A 178 -5.48 8.56 8.11
C ASN A 178 -6.72 8.28 7.24
N GLU A 179 -7.43 9.34 6.83
CA GLU A 179 -8.69 9.25 6.06
C GLU A 179 -8.54 8.77 4.62
N VAL A 180 -7.31 8.69 4.11
CA VAL A 180 -7.01 8.08 2.81
C VAL A 180 -6.66 6.61 2.99
N GLU A 181 -5.95 6.25 4.06
CA GLU A 181 -5.38 4.90 4.22
C GLU A 181 -6.38 3.91 4.85
N MET A 182 -6.70 4.05 6.15
CA MET A 182 -7.54 3.07 6.86
C MET A 182 -8.63 3.71 7.75
N GLY A 183 -8.64 5.02 7.93
CA GLY A 183 -9.61 5.72 8.78
C GLY A 183 -10.74 6.38 7.99
N HIS A 184 -11.85 6.66 8.67
CA HIS A 184 -12.81 7.67 8.23
C HIS A 184 -12.34 9.05 8.70
N VAL A 185 -12.99 10.11 8.20
CA VAL A 185 -12.73 11.48 8.65
C VAL A 185 -12.88 11.56 10.17
N GLY A 186 -11.85 12.04 10.86
CA GLY A 186 -11.86 12.24 12.31
C GLY A 186 -11.79 10.96 13.15
N ARG A 187 -11.41 9.81 12.58
CA ARG A 187 -11.21 8.56 13.33
C ARG A 187 -10.18 8.75 14.46
N THR A 188 -10.51 8.22 15.62
CA THR A 188 -9.69 8.32 16.83
C THR A 188 -9.02 6.99 17.19
N VAL A 189 -8.04 7.04 18.11
CA VAL A 189 -7.44 5.83 18.68
C VAL A 189 -8.43 5.02 19.51
N THR A 190 -9.47 5.66 20.07
CA THR A 190 -10.55 4.96 20.78
C THR A 190 -11.37 4.12 19.80
N ASP A 191 -11.75 4.69 18.65
CA ASP A 191 -12.47 3.94 17.60
C ASP A 191 -11.66 2.73 17.12
N LEU A 192 -10.33 2.87 17.03
CA LEU A 192 -9.44 1.74 16.72
C LEU A 192 -9.46 0.65 17.80
N VAL A 193 -9.35 1.03 19.09
CA VAL A 193 -9.37 0.07 20.20
C VAL A 193 -10.71 -0.66 20.25
N ASP A 194 -11.82 0.06 20.09
CA ASP A 194 -13.15 -0.54 20.05
C ASP A 194 -13.30 -1.49 18.85
N ARG A 195 -12.77 -1.10 17.69
CA ARG A 195 -12.75 -1.95 16.50
C ARG A 195 -11.98 -3.24 16.72
N VAL A 196 -10.75 -3.16 17.23
CA VAL A 196 -9.91 -4.34 17.52
C VAL A 196 -10.59 -5.22 18.57
N THR A 197 -11.13 -4.64 19.63
CA THR A 197 -11.73 -5.39 20.74
C THR A 197 -12.94 -6.22 20.28
N ASN A 198 -13.74 -5.67 19.36
CA ASN A 198 -14.99 -6.27 18.90
C ASN A 198 -14.86 -7.10 17.62
N SER A 199 -13.70 -7.09 16.96
CA SER A 199 -13.44 -7.91 15.78
C SER A 199 -13.07 -9.35 16.15
N VAL A 200 -13.50 -10.29 15.30
CA VAL A 200 -12.98 -11.67 15.33
C VAL A 200 -11.69 -11.70 14.50
N PRO A 201 -10.54 -12.10 15.06
CA PRO A 201 -9.26 -12.00 14.37
C PRO A 201 -9.26 -12.71 13.02
N LEU A 202 -8.91 -11.97 11.96
CA LEU A 202 -8.78 -12.47 10.59
C LEU A 202 -10.05 -13.15 10.03
N ALA A 203 -11.24 -12.81 10.53
CA ALA A 203 -12.49 -13.46 10.13
C ALA A 203 -12.80 -13.34 8.63
N MET A 204 -12.34 -12.25 8.00
CA MET A 204 -12.52 -12.02 6.57
C MET A 204 -11.43 -12.69 5.70
N ALA A 205 -10.31 -13.09 6.29
CA ALA A 205 -9.17 -13.62 5.56
C ALA A 205 -9.30 -15.13 5.32
N SER A 206 -8.61 -15.62 4.30
CA SER A 206 -8.52 -17.05 3.97
C SER A 206 -7.06 -17.49 3.84
N ASN A 207 -6.80 -18.79 3.70
CA ASN A 207 -5.44 -19.35 3.58
C ASN A 207 -4.48 -18.86 4.68
N ILE A 208 -4.99 -18.74 5.91
CA ILE A 208 -4.21 -18.24 7.05
C ILE A 208 -3.05 -19.21 7.33
N PRO A 209 -1.79 -18.75 7.38
CA PRO A 209 -0.64 -19.62 7.63
C PRO A 209 -0.79 -20.44 8.92
N GLY A 210 -0.38 -21.71 8.90
CA GLY A 210 -0.65 -22.68 9.98
C GLY A 210 -0.40 -22.18 11.41
N PRO A 211 0.79 -21.64 11.74
CA PRO A 211 1.06 -21.10 13.07
C PRO A 211 0.13 -19.95 13.46
N LEU A 212 -0.20 -19.07 12.52
CA LEU A 212 -1.11 -17.94 12.74
C LEU A 212 -2.55 -18.44 12.91
N ALA A 213 -2.99 -19.38 12.07
CA ALA A 213 -4.31 -20.00 12.15
C ALA A 213 -4.52 -20.67 13.52
N ALA A 214 -3.54 -21.43 14.00
CA ALA A 214 -3.57 -22.06 15.31
C ALA A 214 -3.60 -21.03 16.47
N PHE A 215 -2.92 -19.90 16.30
CA PHE A 215 -2.90 -18.81 17.28
C PHE A 215 -4.22 -18.06 17.36
N VAL A 216 -4.92 -17.83 16.24
CA VAL A 216 -6.20 -17.09 16.24
C VAL A 216 -7.42 -17.97 16.46
N ALA A 217 -7.34 -19.28 16.19
CA ALA A 217 -8.48 -20.19 16.20
C ALA A 217 -9.30 -20.12 17.51
N GLY A 218 -10.58 -19.75 17.37
CA GLY A 218 -11.55 -19.69 18.47
C GLY A 218 -11.26 -18.64 19.54
N ARG A 219 -10.36 -17.68 19.27
CA ARG A 219 -9.98 -16.63 20.22
C ARG A 219 -10.45 -15.26 19.75
N THR A 220 -10.78 -14.41 20.72
CA THR A 220 -11.02 -12.98 20.52
C THR A 220 -9.69 -12.21 20.62
N TYR A 221 -9.62 -11.00 20.06
CA TYR A 221 -8.44 -10.15 20.24
C TYR A 221 -8.06 -9.96 21.71
N PRO A 222 -8.96 -9.60 22.65
CA PRO A 222 -8.63 -9.54 24.08
C PRO A 222 -7.92 -10.78 24.62
N GLN A 223 -8.32 -11.99 24.22
CA GLN A 223 -7.60 -13.21 24.61
C GLN A 223 -6.19 -13.27 24.01
N LEU A 224 -6.01 -12.86 22.75
CA LEU A 224 -4.69 -12.79 22.12
C LEU A 224 -3.77 -11.74 22.77
N PHE A 225 -4.31 -10.59 23.18
CA PHE A 225 -3.59 -9.61 24.00
C PHE A 225 -3.19 -10.19 25.36
N GLY A 226 -4.06 -10.99 25.98
CA GLY A 226 -3.75 -11.77 27.18
C GLY A 226 -2.52 -12.66 27.02
N LEU A 227 -2.43 -13.38 25.89
CA LEU A 227 -1.29 -14.24 25.57
C LEU A 227 -0.01 -13.47 25.25
N ALA A 228 -0.12 -12.27 24.66
CA ALA A 228 1.03 -11.48 24.19
C ALA A 228 1.60 -10.50 25.24
N PHE A 229 0.73 -9.94 26.10
CA PHE A 229 1.07 -8.89 27.06
C PHE A 229 0.74 -9.26 28.52
N GLY A 230 0.20 -10.45 28.78
CA GLY A 230 -0.23 -10.88 30.12
C GLY A 230 -1.52 -10.21 30.60
N THR A 231 -2.23 -9.50 29.73
CA THR A 231 -3.49 -8.81 30.04
C THR A 231 -4.39 -8.73 28.83
N ALA A 232 -5.70 -8.92 29.03
CA ALA A 232 -6.68 -8.83 27.95
C ALA A 232 -7.02 -7.40 27.52
N VAL A 233 -6.48 -6.39 28.22
CA VAL A 233 -6.75 -4.98 27.93
C VAL A 233 -6.06 -4.57 26.63
N VAL A 234 -6.86 -4.26 25.62
CA VAL A 234 -6.42 -3.68 24.34
C VAL A 234 -6.14 -2.19 24.55
N THR A 235 -4.98 -1.70 24.11
CA THR A 235 -4.63 -0.28 24.12
C THR A 235 -3.94 0.12 22.81
N PRO A 236 -3.95 1.41 22.42
CA PRO A 236 -3.26 1.85 21.21
C PRO A 236 -1.76 1.50 21.26
N ALA A 237 -1.12 1.69 22.43
CA ALA A 237 0.28 1.33 22.62
C ALA A 237 0.55 -0.17 22.41
N ARG A 238 -0.32 -1.07 22.89
CA ARG A 238 -0.15 -2.51 22.70
C ARG A 238 -0.43 -2.95 21.26
N ILE A 239 -1.36 -2.30 20.57
CA ILE A 239 -1.58 -2.50 19.12
C ILE A 239 -0.29 -2.16 18.35
N ALA A 240 0.26 -0.96 18.60
CA ALA A 240 1.51 -0.50 17.97
C ALA A 240 2.68 -1.44 18.24
N MET A 241 2.89 -1.81 19.52
CA MET A 241 3.96 -2.72 19.94
C MET A 241 3.84 -4.11 19.32
N ALA A 242 2.63 -4.65 19.18
CA ALA A 242 2.42 -5.96 18.55
C ALA A 242 2.77 -5.91 17.06
N ILE A 243 2.21 -4.95 16.31
CA ILE A 243 2.50 -4.76 14.87
C ILE A 243 3.99 -4.57 14.64
N ALA A 244 4.62 -3.69 15.41
CA ALA A 244 6.05 -3.42 15.33
C ALA A 244 6.92 -4.64 15.68
N THR A 245 6.43 -5.56 16.53
CA THR A 245 7.14 -6.82 16.80
C THR A 245 7.12 -7.73 15.57
N TYR A 246 5.98 -7.82 14.87
CA TYR A 246 5.88 -8.58 13.62
C TYR A 246 6.74 -7.97 12.50
N GLU A 247 6.72 -6.65 12.32
CA GLU A 247 7.52 -5.98 11.28
C GLU A 247 9.03 -6.20 11.47
N ARG A 248 9.49 -6.42 12.73
CA ARG A 248 10.88 -6.78 13.04
C ARG A 248 11.30 -8.17 12.58
N GLU A 249 10.36 -9.06 12.25
CA GLU A 249 10.64 -10.38 11.67
C GLU A 249 10.88 -10.30 10.15
N LEU A 250 10.55 -9.18 9.49
CA LEU A 250 10.59 -9.04 8.03
C LEU A 250 12.02 -8.72 7.52
N VAL A 251 12.94 -9.65 7.75
CA VAL A 251 14.37 -9.53 7.46
C VAL A 251 14.79 -10.44 6.28
N PRO A 252 15.16 -9.87 5.12
CA PRO A 252 15.61 -10.58 3.93
C PRO A 252 17.13 -10.82 3.94
N ASP A 253 17.57 -11.78 4.76
CA ASP A 253 18.99 -12.13 4.98
C ASP A 253 19.52 -13.28 4.10
N ARG A 254 18.83 -13.67 3.02
CA ARG A 254 19.22 -14.78 2.14
C ARG A 254 19.20 -14.42 0.65
N THR A 255 19.62 -13.20 0.32
CA THR A 255 19.85 -12.80 -1.08
C THR A 255 21.09 -13.51 -1.65
N PRO A 256 21.23 -13.64 -2.98
CA PRO A 256 22.48 -14.07 -3.59
C PRO A 256 23.73 -13.28 -3.12
N PHE A 257 23.57 -11.99 -2.78
CA PHE A 257 24.62 -11.19 -2.15
C PHE A 257 25.01 -11.74 -0.76
N ASP A 258 24.02 -12.02 0.10
CA ASP A 258 24.27 -12.55 1.47
C ASP A 258 24.91 -13.94 1.46
N LEU A 259 24.54 -14.76 0.47
CA LEU A 259 25.06 -16.13 0.33
C LEU A 259 26.43 -16.18 -0.37
N GLY A 260 26.92 -15.06 -0.91
CA GLY A 260 28.14 -15.02 -1.73
C GLY A 260 27.99 -15.75 -3.07
N THR A 261 26.77 -15.91 -3.56
CA THR A 261 26.43 -16.67 -4.78
C THR A 261 26.05 -15.78 -5.96
N LEU A 262 26.49 -14.51 -5.97
CA LEU A 262 26.21 -13.60 -7.09
C LEU A 262 26.60 -14.24 -8.43
N SER A 263 25.84 -13.99 -9.48
CA SER A 263 26.23 -14.39 -10.83
C SER A 263 27.46 -13.60 -11.32
N PRO A 264 28.17 -14.09 -12.36
CA PRO A 264 29.29 -13.35 -12.93
C PRO A 264 28.91 -11.93 -13.39
N ILE A 265 27.72 -11.74 -13.95
CA ILE A 265 27.24 -10.43 -14.41
C ILE A 265 26.85 -9.53 -13.23
N ALA A 266 26.24 -10.08 -12.17
CA ALA A 266 25.93 -9.32 -10.96
C ALA A 266 27.21 -8.86 -10.22
N ARG A 267 28.29 -9.65 -10.24
CA ARG A 267 29.61 -9.20 -9.73
C ARG A 267 30.19 -8.01 -10.51
N LEU A 268 30.01 -7.98 -11.84
CA LEU A 268 30.37 -6.80 -12.63
C LEU A 268 29.47 -5.61 -12.26
N GLY A 269 28.19 -5.85 -12.02
CA GLY A 269 27.25 -4.85 -11.55
C GLY A 269 27.60 -4.26 -10.19
N GLU A 270 28.04 -5.09 -9.25
CA GLU A 270 28.55 -4.65 -7.96
C GLU A 270 29.78 -3.74 -8.11
N GLN A 271 30.67 -4.01 -9.07
CA GLN A 271 31.80 -3.13 -9.37
C GLN A 271 31.34 -1.78 -9.94
N VAL A 272 30.31 -1.77 -10.81
CA VAL A 272 29.69 -0.52 -11.29
C VAL A 272 29.08 0.24 -10.12
N PHE A 273 28.32 -0.43 -9.26
CA PHE A 273 27.65 0.15 -8.09
C PHE A 273 28.63 0.83 -7.13
N ASN A 274 29.76 0.18 -6.83
CA ASN A 274 30.78 0.67 -5.92
C ASN A 274 31.80 1.62 -6.56
N GLY A 275 31.90 1.61 -7.88
CA GLY A 275 32.87 2.38 -8.66
C GLY A 275 32.23 3.55 -9.38
N VAL A 276 32.16 3.46 -10.72
CA VAL A 276 31.71 4.55 -11.59
C VAL A 276 30.26 5.00 -11.33
N GLY A 277 29.40 4.10 -10.85
CA GLY A 277 28.01 4.43 -10.51
C GLY A 277 27.87 5.18 -9.18
N ARG A 278 28.87 5.08 -8.28
CA ARG A 278 28.92 5.77 -6.98
C ARG A 278 27.68 5.59 -6.10
N CYS A 279 26.88 4.54 -6.35
CA CYS A 279 25.60 4.31 -5.68
C CYS A 279 25.80 4.03 -4.18
N ASN A 280 26.94 3.41 -3.84
CA ASN A 280 27.36 3.07 -2.49
C ASN A 280 27.55 4.28 -1.56
N VAL A 281 27.66 5.51 -2.09
CA VAL A 281 27.78 6.74 -1.27
C VAL A 281 26.58 6.92 -0.36
N CYS A 282 25.37 6.63 -0.85
CA CYS A 282 24.14 6.69 -0.05
C CYS A 282 23.58 5.28 0.25
N HIS A 283 23.90 4.28 -0.57
CA HIS A 283 23.41 2.91 -0.43
C HIS A 283 24.51 1.96 0.05
N ALA A 284 25.03 2.23 1.25
CA ALA A 284 26.12 1.44 1.83
C ALA A 284 25.66 0.03 2.28
N PRO A 285 26.38 -1.05 1.89
CA PRO A 285 26.16 -2.38 2.46
C PRO A 285 26.42 -2.42 3.98
N PRO A 286 25.86 -3.39 4.73
CA PRO A 286 25.01 -4.49 4.25
C PRO A 286 23.52 -4.12 4.13
N LEU A 287 23.10 -2.94 4.61
CA LEU A 287 21.70 -2.49 4.57
C LEU A 287 21.30 -1.88 3.22
N PHE A 288 22.28 -1.46 2.41
CA PHE A 288 22.09 -0.71 1.17
C PHE A 288 21.30 0.59 1.36
N THR A 289 21.59 1.28 2.46
CA THR A 289 21.04 2.59 2.84
C THR A 289 21.88 3.16 3.97
N ASP A 290 22.04 4.48 3.98
CA ASP A 290 22.61 5.26 5.08
C ASP A 290 21.52 5.91 5.97
N HIS A 291 20.25 5.72 5.62
CA HIS A 291 19.06 6.33 6.23
C HIS A 291 19.03 7.86 6.21
N ASN A 292 19.94 8.51 5.48
CA ASN A 292 19.97 9.96 5.36
C ASN A 292 18.82 10.48 4.50
N PHE A 293 18.63 11.78 4.55
CA PHE A 293 17.61 12.48 3.79
C PHE A 293 18.27 13.32 2.72
N VAL A 294 17.90 13.08 1.47
CA VAL A 294 18.47 13.80 0.33
C VAL A 294 17.39 14.17 -0.66
N ASN A 295 17.55 15.33 -1.30
CA ASN A 295 16.75 15.69 -2.47
C ASN A 295 17.44 15.12 -3.72
N LEU A 296 16.80 14.15 -4.35
CA LEU A 296 17.30 13.46 -5.55
C LEU A 296 16.98 14.20 -6.85
N GLY A 297 16.17 15.27 -6.81
CA GLY A 297 15.69 15.95 -8.01
C GLY A 297 14.67 15.13 -8.79
N VAL A 298 13.79 14.40 -8.08
CA VAL A 298 12.72 13.58 -8.68
C VAL A 298 11.55 14.42 -9.17
N ARG A 299 11.25 15.53 -8.48
CA ARG A 299 10.17 16.49 -8.81
C ARG A 299 10.47 17.89 -8.27
N PRO A 300 9.76 18.94 -8.71
CA PRO A 300 9.85 20.28 -8.13
C PRO A 300 9.53 20.29 -6.62
N ILE A 301 10.33 21.04 -5.85
CA ILE A 301 10.16 21.16 -4.39
C ILE A 301 8.78 21.70 -3.98
N ALA A 302 8.19 22.56 -4.80
CA ALA A 302 6.89 23.17 -4.51
C ALA A 302 5.74 22.14 -4.45
N GLU A 303 5.91 20.98 -5.08
CA GLU A 303 4.90 19.94 -5.16
C GLU A 303 4.95 18.94 -3.99
N ASP A 304 6.14 18.70 -3.42
CA ASP A 304 6.32 17.93 -2.19
C ASP A 304 7.54 18.41 -1.41
N LEU A 305 7.27 19.04 -0.26
CA LEU A 305 8.28 19.61 0.63
C LEU A 305 9.12 18.55 1.36
N GLY A 306 8.72 17.28 1.32
CA GLY A 306 9.47 16.18 1.90
C GLY A 306 9.71 16.35 3.40
N ARG A 307 10.94 16.07 3.84
CA ARG A 307 11.39 16.18 5.23
C ARG A 307 11.13 17.54 5.87
N SER A 308 11.17 18.64 5.11
CA SER A 308 10.95 19.97 5.69
C SER A 308 9.55 20.17 6.28
N ILE A 309 8.58 19.31 5.94
CA ILE A 309 7.27 19.24 6.63
C ILE A 309 7.44 18.87 8.11
N VAL A 310 8.43 18.02 8.41
CA VAL A 310 8.72 17.53 9.77
C VAL A 310 9.65 18.48 10.51
N THR A 311 10.70 18.97 9.86
CA THR A 311 11.77 19.73 10.53
C THR A 311 11.57 21.23 10.51
N GLY A 312 10.79 21.76 9.57
CA GLY A 312 10.63 23.21 9.33
C GLY A 312 11.87 23.88 8.71
N LEU A 313 12.94 23.14 8.42
CA LEU A 313 14.20 23.69 7.94
C LEU A 313 14.20 23.86 6.41
N PRO A 314 14.57 25.04 5.85
CA PRO A 314 14.64 25.23 4.40
C PRO A 314 15.62 24.29 3.68
N ALA A 315 16.67 23.83 4.37
CA ALA A 315 17.66 22.91 3.81
C ALA A 315 17.12 21.49 3.57
N ASP A 316 16.02 21.12 4.24
CA ASP A 316 15.40 19.79 4.12
C ASP A 316 14.31 19.73 3.04
N ARG A 317 14.14 20.80 2.26
CA ARG A 317 13.09 20.91 1.24
C ARG A 317 13.30 19.91 0.09
N GLY A 318 12.27 19.11 -0.18
CA GLY A 318 12.30 18.04 -1.17
C GLY A 318 13.21 16.88 -0.81
N ALA A 319 13.75 16.85 0.43
CA ALA A 319 14.58 15.75 0.89
C ALA A 319 13.74 14.58 1.38
N PHE A 320 14.13 13.36 1.01
CA PHE A 320 13.45 12.14 1.41
C PHE A 320 14.43 11.12 1.95
N ARG A 321 13.95 10.31 2.90
CA ARG A 321 14.71 9.23 3.54
C ARG A 321 15.14 8.22 2.49
N MET A 322 16.40 7.83 2.54
CA MET A 322 16.94 6.81 1.65
C MET A 322 16.44 5.41 2.05
N PRO A 323 15.64 4.72 1.21
CA PRO A 323 15.24 3.34 1.50
C PRO A 323 16.40 2.36 1.24
N SER A 324 16.35 1.19 1.86
CA SER A 324 17.24 0.07 1.54
C SER A 324 17.01 -0.40 0.10
N LEU A 325 18.07 -0.77 -0.64
CA LEU A 325 17.93 -1.40 -1.96
C LEU A 325 17.71 -2.93 -1.92
N ARG A 326 17.70 -3.57 -0.75
CA ARG A 326 17.35 -5.00 -0.66
C ARG A 326 15.94 -5.23 -1.19
N ASN A 327 15.75 -6.24 -2.04
CA ASN A 327 14.50 -6.53 -2.76
C ASN A 327 14.01 -5.41 -3.70
N VAL A 328 14.88 -4.47 -4.12
CA VAL A 328 14.45 -3.35 -4.97
C VAL A 328 13.81 -3.82 -6.28
N ALA A 329 14.24 -4.94 -6.85
CA ALA A 329 13.66 -5.45 -8.09
C ALA A 329 12.18 -5.86 -8.00
N LEU A 330 11.64 -6.06 -6.79
CA LEU A 330 10.22 -6.35 -6.56
C LEU A 330 9.36 -5.09 -6.37
N ARG A 331 9.98 -3.90 -6.23
CA ARG A 331 9.32 -2.71 -5.68
C ARG A 331 8.84 -1.70 -6.72
N GLY A 332 8.72 -2.04 -7.99
CA GLY A 332 8.19 -1.10 -8.98
C GLY A 332 6.75 -0.64 -8.65
N PRO A 333 6.35 0.59 -9.04
CA PRO A 333 7.20 1.67 -9.53
C PRO A 333 8.01 2.34 -8.41
N PHE A 334 9.02 3.12 -8.76
CA PHE A 334 10.06 3.65 -7.88
C PHE A 334 9.87 5.12 -7.53
N ASP A 335 10.73 5.60 -6.63
CA ASP A 335 10.69 6.90 -5.96
C ASP A 335 9.45 7.12 -5.07
N HIS A 336 9.44 8.26 -4.39
CA HIS A 336 8.36 8.63 -3.47
C HIS A 336 7.03 8.91 -4.19
N ASN A 337 7.08 9.18 -5.50
CA ASN A 337 5.92 9.50 -6.33
C ASN A 337 5.60 8.42 -7.39
N GLY A 338 6.25 7.26 -7.37
CA GLY A 338 5.91 6.15 -8.28
C GLY A 338 6.08 6.45 -9.77
N ARG A 339 6.86 7.47 -10.16
CA ARG A 339 6.97 7.91 -11.56
C ARG A 339 7.82 6.96 -12.42
N LEU A 340 8.90 6.42 -11.86
CA LEU A 340 9.81 5.53 -12.59
C LEU A 340 9.27 4.10 -12.53
N ARG A 341 9.03 3.43 -13.66
CA ARG A 341 8.34 2.13 -13.66
C ARG A 341 9.29 0.95 -13.48
N THR A 342 10.47 1.02 -14.06
CA THR A 342 11.41 -0.09 -14.20
C THR A 342 12.79 0.25 -13.60
N LEU A 343 13.62 -0.77 -13.33
CA LEU A 343 15.00 -0.52 -12.91
C LEU A 343 15.81 0.18 -14.01
N ASP A 344 15.49 -0.04 -15.28
CA ASP A 344 16.05 0.73 -16.39
C ASP A 344 15.74 2.22 -16.28
N ASP A 345 14.50 2.58 -15.94
CA ASP A 345 14.11 3.99 -15.72
C ASP A 345 14.90 4.62 -14.55
N VAL A 346 15.09 3.85 -13.47
CA VAL A 346 15.89 4.26 -12.30
C VAL A 346 17.34 4.49 -12.69
N VAL A 347 17.98 3.52 -13.35
CA VAL A 347 19.38 3.66 -13.78
C VAL A 347 19.53 4.82 -14.77
N ALA A 348 18.59 5.00 -15.70
CA ALA A 348 18.57 6.12 -16.62
C ALA A 348 18.39 7.47 -15.91
N PHE A 349 17.64 7.52 -14.80
CA PHE A 349 17.44 8.73 -13.99
C PHE A 349 18.73 9.18 -13.30
N TYR A 350 19.43 8.24 -12.65
CA TYR A 350 20.72 8.55 -12.05
C TYR A 350 21.79 8.85 -13.11
N ASP A 351 21.79 8.15 -14.26
CA ASP A 351 22.78 8.35 -15.31
C ASP A 351 22.75 9.75 -15.94
N ARG A 352 21.57 10.38 -15.98
CA ARG A 352 21.40 11.76 -16.47
C ARG A 352 21.48 12.83 -15.38
N GLY A 353 21.69 12.44 -14.11
CA GLY A 353 21.89 13.37 -13.00
C GLY A 353 20.61 13.98 -12.44
N GLY A 354 19.51 13.23 -12.40
CA GLY A 354 18.22 13.71 -11.89
C GLY A 354 17.47 14.61 -12.88
N ASP A 355 16.23 14.97 -12.55
CA ASP A 355 15.34 15.70 -13.46
C ASP A 355 15.06 17.14 -13.00
N PHE A 356 15.21 17.46 -11.70
CA PHE A 356 14.83 18.77 -11.14
C PHE A 356 15.88 19.34 -10.16
N PRO A 357 16.29 20.63 -10.32
CA PRO A 357 17.12 21.32 -9.35
C PRO A 357 16.29 22.00 -8.23
N PRO A 358 16.91 22.29 -7.06
CA PRO A 358 18.21 21.81 -6.63
C PRO A 358 18.13 20.33 -6.22
N ALA A 359 19.02 19.51 -6.75
CA ALA A 359 19.31 18.17 -6.24
C ALA A 359 20.58 18.21 -5.38
N THR A 360 20.81 17.18 -4.57
CA THR A 360 22.08 17.05 -3.84
C THR A 360 23.27 16.97 -4.82
N PRO A 361 24.43 17.59 -4.54
CA PRO A 361 25.57 17.62 -5.48
C PRO A 361 26.11 16.25 -5.90
N ALA A 362 25.76 15.18 -5.17
CA ALA A 362 26.11 13.81 -5.54
C ALA A 362 25.32 13.30 -6.76
N ILE A 363 24.19 13.92 -7.09
CA ILE A 363 23.36 13.61 -8.24
C ILE A 363 23.84 14.43 -9.43
N THR A 364 24.68 13.80 -10.25
CA THR A 364 25.33 14.36 -11.44
C THR A 364 25.36 13.27 -12.52
N PRO A 365 25.39 13.62 -13.83
CA PRO A 365 25.47 12.61 -14.88
C PRO A 365 26.63 11.62 -14.68
N LEU A 366 26.35 10.33 -14.84
CA LEU A 366 27.29 9.23 -14.60
C LEU A 366 27.97 8.73 -15.90
N PHE A 367 27.34 8.98 -17.06
CA PHE A 367 27.81 8.56 -18.39
C PHE A 367 28.10 7.06 -18.50
N LEU A 368 27.25 6.23 -17.91
CA LEU A 368 27.34 4.77 -17.94
C LEU A 368 27.09 4.24 -19.36
N GLY A 369 27.99 3.36 -19.82
CA GLY A 369 27.81 2.61 -21.06
C GLY A 369 26.68 1.58 -20.95
N ALA A 370 26.14 1.15 -22.10
CA ALA A 370 25.01 0.21 -22.14
C ALA A 370 25.29 -1.12 -21.39
N GLN A 371 26.53 -1.62 -21.44
CA GLN A 371 26.90 -2.83 -20.69
C GLN A 371 26.90 -2.58 -19.18
N GLN A 372 27.46 -1.46 -18.72
CA GLN A 372 27.50 -1.11 -17.29
C GLN A 372 26.11 -0.97 -16.69
N LYS A 373 25.15 -0.40 -17.45
CA LYS A 373 23.75 -0.33 -17.03
C LYS A 373 23.13 -1.71 -16.83
N ARG A 374 23.34 -2.63 -17.79
CA ARG A 374 22.87 -4.02 -17.69
C ARG A 374 23.48 -4.74 -16.49
N ASP A 375 24.78 -4.60 -16.30
CA ASP A 375 25.50 -5.23 -15.20
C ASP A 375 24.96 -4.71 -13.85
N LEU A 376 24.79 -3.39 -13.71
CA LEU A 376 24.22 -2.76 -12.53
C LEU A 376 22.81 -3.29 -12.21
N ILE A 377 21.95 -3.39 -13.23
CA ILE A 377 20.59 -3.95 -13.06
C ILE A 377 20.66 -5.41 -12.59
N ALA A 378 21.55 -6.22 -13.15
CA ALA A 378 21.73 -7.61 -12.71
C ALA A 378 22.12 -7.71 -11.23
N PHE A 379 22.99 -6.81 -10.75
CA PHE A 379 23.30 -6.71 -9.33
C PHE A 379 22.09 -6.36 -8.47
N LEU A 380 21.32 -5.34 -8.85
CA LEU A 380 20.12 -4.91 -8.11
C LEU A 380 19.04 -6.00 -8.05
N VAL A 381 18.91 -6.80 -9.12
CA VAL A 381 18.01 -7.98 -9.14
C VAL A 381 18.45 -9.03 -8.12
N GLU A 382 19.75 -9.28 -8.01
CA GLU A 382 20.33 -10.26 -7.09
C GLU A 382 20.44 -9.75 -5.63
N LEU A 383 19.94 -8.55 -5.33
CA LEU A 383 19.61 -8.13 -3.97
C LEU A 383 18.23 -8.61 -3.50
N THR A 384 17.58 -9.50 -4.27
CA THR A 384 16.26 -10.06 -3.95
C THR A 384 16.40 -11.37 -3.18
N ASP A 385 15.70 -11.47 -2.05
CA ASP A 385 15.61 -12.69 -1.26
C ASP A 385 14.51 -13.58 -1.85
N PRO A 386 14.83 -14.84 -2.23
CA PRO A 386 13.85 -15.76 -2.79
C PRO A 386 12.62 -15.96 -1.90
N ARG A 387 12.76 -15.87 -0.57
CA ARG A 387 11.63 -16.01 0.37
C ARG A 387 10.65 -14.85 0.26
N VAL A 388 11.13 -13.63 0.02
CA VAL A 388 10.27 -12.46 -0.19
C VAL A 388 9.51 -12.61 -1.52
N ALA A 389 10.22 -12.93 -2.60
CA ALA A 389 9.64 -13.11 -3.92
C ALA A 389 8.57 -14.22 -3.97
N GLN A 390 8.74 -15.27 -3.18
CA GLN A 390 7.84 -16.42 -3.12
C GLN A 390 6.82 -16.35 -1.98
N GLY A 391 6.87 -15.33 -1.12
CA GLY A 391 6.01 -15.24 0.07
C GLY A 391 6.20 -16.40 1.05
N LEU A 392 7.44 -16.88 1.23
CA LEU A 392 7.79 -17.92 2.20
C LEU A 392 8.02 -17.30 3.59
N PRO A 393 7.89 -18.08 4.68
CA PRO A 393 8.15 -17.58 6.03
C PRO A 393 9.52 -16.89 6.17
N PRO A 394 9.61 -15.75 6.88
CA PRO A 394 8.55 -15.09 7.65
C PRO A 394 7.61 -14.17 6.84
N PHE A 395 7.75 -14.12 5.52
CA PHE A 395 6.96 -13.28 4.60
C PHE A 395 5.66 -13.94 4.12
N ASP A 396 5.36 -15.13 4.64
CA ASP A 396 4.08 -15.81 4.42
C ASP A 396 2.92 -14.97 4.98
N ARG A 397 1.76 -15.07 4.35
CA ARG A 397 0.60 -14.22 4.68
C ARG A 397 -0.71 -14.96 4.42
N PRO A 398 -1.81 -14.53 5.07
CA PRO A 398 -3.14 -14.91 4.61
C PRO A 398 -3.47 -14.29 3.24
N THR A 399 -4.49 -14.82 2.58
CA THR A 399 -5.18 -14.17 1.47
C THR A 399 -6.24 -13.22 2.03
N LEU A 400 -6.19 -11.96 1.62
CA LEU A 400 -7.12 -10.92 2.03
C LEU A 400 -8.49 -11.11 1.38
N TRP A 401 -9.54 -10.54 1.97
CA TRP A 401 -10.88 -10.59 1.37
C TRP A 401 -10.92 -9.81 0.06
N SER A 402 -10.24 -8.67 0.00
CA SER A 402 -10.11 -7.85 -1.22
C SER A 402 -9.46 -8.60 -2.40
N GLU A 403 -8.71 -9.68 -2.14
CA GLU A 403 -8.11 -10.56 -3.15
C GLU A 403 -9.01 -11.74 -3.53
N SER A 404 -10.13 -11.94 -2.83
CA SER A 404 -11.00 -13.10 -2.98
C SER A 404 -12.03 -12.94 -4.10
N ALA A 405 -12.75 -14.03 -4.40
CA ALA A 405 -13.89 -13.98 -5.31
C ALA A 405 -15.12 -13.26 -4.71
N PHE A 406 -15.14 -12.99 -3.40
CA PHE A 406 -16.23 -12.26 -2.74
C PHE A 406 -16.15 -10.75 -2.96
N ALA A 407 -14.96 -10.23 -3.28
CA ALA A 407 -14.76 -8.82 -3.57
C ALA A 407 -15.58 -8.42 -4.80
N PRO A 408 -16.28 -7.26 -4.78
CA PRO A 408 -17.12 -6.85 -5.88
C PRO A 408 -16.37 -6.71 -7.21
N ARG A 409 -17.04 -7.04 -8.32
CA ARG A 409 -16.48 -6.92 -9.67
C ARG A 409 -17.48 -6.27 -10.62
N THR A 410 -16.98 -5.36 -11.44
CA THR A 410 -17.78 -4.71 -12.49
C THR A 410 -18.11 -5.70 -13.61
N ILE A 411 -19.35 -5.66 -14.09
CA ILE A 411 -19.89 -6.51 -15.16
C ILE A 411 -20.59 -5.63 -16.19
N GLY A 412 -20.27 -5.85 -17.45
CA GLY A 412 -20.86 -5.11 -18.56
C GLY A 412 -20.37 -3.65 -18.64
N THR A 413 -21.18 -2.79 -19.26
CA THR A 413 -20.85 -1.40 -19.53
C THR A 413 -21.92 -0.46 -18.98
N ALA A 414 -21.52 0.78 -18.69
CA ALA A 414 -22.47 1.83 -18.34
C ALA A 414 -23.16 2.39 -19.60
N SER A 415 -24.39 2.85 -19.43
CA SER A 415 -25.15 3.58 -20.44
C SER A 415 -25.19 5.06 -20.08
N PRO A 416 -24.85 5.97 -21.01
CA PRO A 416 -24.71 7.39 -20.70
C PRO A 416 -26.05 8.04 -20.37
N GLY A 417 -26.01 8.98 -19.43
CA GLY A 417 -27.11 9.91 -19.14
C GLY A 417 -26.94 11.24 -19.85
N ASP A 418 -27.57 12.27 -19.29
CA ASP A 418 -27.53 13.62 -19.87
C ASP A 418 -26.11 14.18 -19.92
N GLY A 419 -25.80 14.90 -21.00
CA GLY A 419 -24.44 15.41 -21.24
C GLY A 419 -23.41 14.33 -21.57
N GLY A 420 -23.84 13.09 -21.84
CA GLY A 420 -22.95 11.98 -22.20
C GLY A 420 -22.17 11.39 -21.01
N ALA A 421 -22.48 11.81 -19.78
CA ALA A 421 -21.81 11.29 -18.59
C ALA A 421 -22.19 9.83 -18.36
N LEU A 422 -21.18 8.99 -18.09
CA LEU A 422 -21.38 7.60 -17.71
C LEU A 422 -21.51 7.51 -16.18
N PRO A 423 -22.69 7.15 -15.64
CA PRO A 423 -22.83 6.94 -14.21
C PRO A 423 -21.96 5.76 -13.75
N ARG A 424 -21.39 5.86 -12.55
CA ARG A 424 -20.50 4.86 -11.97
C ARG A 424 -21.04 4.34 -10.63
N ALA A 425 -21.09 3.02 -10.51
CA ALA A 425 -21.40 2.35 -9.24
C ALA A 425 -20.14 2.27 -8.38
N ILE A 426 -20.25 2.59 -7.10
CA ILE A 426 -19.22 2.36 -6.09
C ILE A 426 -19.73 1.28 -5.14
N ALA A 427 -19.17 0.09 -5.28
CA ALA A 427 -19.45 -1.07 -4.44
C ALA A 427 -18.11 -1.70 -4.08
N VAL A 428 -17.51 -1.26 -2.97
CA VAL A 428 -16.16 -1.71 -2.57
C VAL A 428 -16.15 -2.42 -1.22
N GLU A 429 -17.16 -2.17 -0.38
CA GLU A 429 -17.28 -2.77 0.95
C GLU A 429 -17.84 -4.21 0.92
N PRO A 430 -17.45 -5.05 1.89
CA PRO A 430 -17.96 -6.41 2.02
C PRO A 430 -19.43 -6.43 2.47
N ALA A 431 -20.23 -7.28 1.81
CA ALA A 431 -21.60 -7.58 2.23
C ALA A 431 -21.60 -8.66 3.33
N ILE A 432 -21.39 -8.23 4.58
CA ILE A 432 -21.28 -9.12 5.75
C ILE A 432 -22.67 -9.43 6.32
N LEU A 433 -23.00 -10.71 6.49
CA LEU A 433 -24.25 -11.17 7.07
C LEU A 433 -24.50 -10.56 8.45
N GLY A 434 -25.71 -10.07 8.67
CA GLY A 434 -26.11 -9.41 9.91
C GLY A 434 -25.58 -7.99 10.10
N THR A 435 -24.86 -7.42 9.12
CA THR A 435 -24.52 -6.00 9.18
C THR A 435 -25.78 -5.15 9.02
N SER A 436 -25.97 -4.20 9.94
CA SER A 436 -27.04 -3.20 9.84
C SER A 436 -26.73 -2.11 8.81
N ARG A 437 -25.50 -2.10 8.29
CA ARG A 437 -25.05 -1.17 7.26
C ARG A 437 -24.04 -1.80 6.31
N TRP A 438 -24.39 -1.80 5.04
CA TRP A 438 -23.54 -2.08 3.90
C TRP A 438 -23.74 -0.95 2.89
N THR A 439 -22.69 -0.17 2.64
CA THR A 439 -22.81 1.09 1.90
C THR A 439 -22.46 0.91 0.44
N LEU A 440 -23.41 1.29 -0.42
CA LEU A 440 -23.26 1.38 -1.86
C LEU A 440 -23.41 2.84 -2.28
N ALA A 441 -22.74 3.25 -3.35
CA ALA A 441 -22.96 4.57 -3.91
C ALA A 441 -23.05 4.58 -5.44
N LEU A 442 -23.62 5.68 -5.92
CA LEU A 442 -23.71 6.07 -7.31
C LEU A 442 -23.08 7.46 -7.44
N GLU A 443 -22.32 7.67 -8.49
CA GLU A 443 -21.83 8.98 -8.88
C GLU A 443 -21.93 9.18 -10.40
N ARG A 444 -21.64 10.40 -10.84
CA ARG A 444 -21.66 10.81 -12.26
C ARG A 444 -23.02 10.63 -12.94
N ALA A 445 -24.09 10.63 -12.16
CA ALA A 445 -25.45 10.55 -12.65
C ALA A 445 -26.02 11.96 -12.98
N THR A 446 -27.18 12.00 -13.62
CA THR A 446 -27.98 13.23 -13.71
C THR A 446 -28.39 13.66 -12.29
N PRO A 447 -28.26 14.93 -11.88
CA PRO A 447 -28.74 15.43 -10.58
C PRO A 447 -30.26 15.56 -10.47
N GLY A 448 -30.81 15.46 -9.25
CA GLY A 448 -32.21 15.77 -8.93
C GLY A 448 -33.24 14.77 -9.45
N VAL A 449 -32.82 13.60 -9.95
CA VAL A 449 -33.70 12.59 -10.55
C VAL A 449 -33.78 11.33 -9.70
N PRO A 450 -34.88 10.56 -9.79
CA PRO A 450 -35.02 9.31 -9.07
C PRO A 450 -34.03 8.25 -9.59
N VAL A 451 -33.50 7.47 -8.65
CA VAL A 451 -32.57 6.36 -8.90
C VAL A 451 -33.17 5.08 -8.36
N TRP A 452 -33.11 4.04 -9.16
CA TRP A 452 -33.48 2.68 -8.82
C TRP A 452 -32.23 1.84 -8.56
N MET A 453 -32.25 1.06 -7.49
CA MET A 453 -31.31 -0.03 -7.28
C MET A 453 -31.98 -1.32 -7.74
N LEU A 454 -31.34 -2.02 -8.67
CA LEU A 454 -31.73 -3.35 -9.11
C LEU A 454 -30.77 -4.36 -8.50
N LEU A 455 -31.30 -5.38 -7.84
CA LEU A 455 -30.56 -6.52 -7.29
C LEU A 455 -31.08 -7.81 -7.90
N SER A 456 -30.20 -8.69 -8.38
CA SER A 456 -30.57 -9.98 -8.97
C SER A 456 -29.62 -11.09 -8.53
N THR A 457 -30.09 -12.34 -8.58
CA THR A 457 -29.24 -13.53 -8.42
C THR A 457 -28.56 -13.95 -9.72
N GLY A 458 -28.81 -13.25 -10.83
CA GLY A 458 -28.19 -13.47 -12.13
C GLY A 458 -27.69 -12.19 -12.79
N ALA A 459 -26.70 -12.33 -13.66
CA ALA A 459 -26.19 -11.26 -14.52
C ALA A 459 -26.27 -11.65 -15.99
N ASP A 460 -26.35 -10.63 -16.85
CA ASP A 460 -26.21 -10.72 -18.30
C ASP A 460 -25.02 -9.86 -18.74
N PRO A 461 -23.83 -10.46 -18.94
CA PRO A 461 -22.63 -9.71 -19.37
C PRO A 461 -22.75 -9.06 -20.75
N ILE A 462 -23.61 -9.59 -21.64
CA ILE A 462 -23.84 -9.02 -22.96
C ILE A 462 -24.71 -7.76 -22.82
N GLY A 463 -25.70 -7.83 -21.94
CA GLY A 463 -26.62 -6.75 -21.66
C GLY A 463 -27.85 -6.79 -22.55
N LEU A 464 -29.00 -6.54 -21.93
CA LEU A 464 -30.26 -6.35 -22.62
C LEU A 464 -30.50 -4.85 -22.83
N ASN A 465 -30.69 -4.42 -24.08
CA ASN A 465 -31.09 -3.04 -24.35
C ASN A 465 -32.54 -2.83 -23.91
N VAL A 466 -32.74 -2.00 -22.90
CA VAL A 466 -34.03 -1.60 -22.35
C VAL A 466 -34.11 -0.08 -22.43
N PHE A 467 -34.93 0.42 -23.36
CA PHE A 467 -35.13 1.85 -23.60
C PHE A 467 -33.84 2.66 -23.81
N GLY A 468 -32.86 2.07 -24.52
CA GLY A 468 -31.59 2.72 -24.85
C GLY A 468 -30.50 2.56 -23.79
N ALA A 469 -30.81 2.02 -22.61
CA ALA A 469 -29.85 1.65 -21.58
C ALA A 469 -29.62 0.14 -21.54
N GLN A 470 -28.41 -0.27 -21.17
CA GLN A 470 -27.99 -1.66 -21.04
C GLN A 470 -28.33 -2.18 -19.64
N LEU A 471 -29.15 -3.23 -19.57
CA LEU A 471 -29.45 -3.98 -18.37
C LEU A 471 -28.52 -5.19 -18.27
N HIS A 472 -27.68 -5.21 -17.24
CA HIS A 472 -26.70 -6.27 -17.01
C HIS A 472 -27.06 -7.21 -15.85
N VAL A 473 -28.20 -6.99 -15.19
CA VAL A 473 -28.79 -7.94 -14.23
C VAL A 473 -29.90 -8.74 -14.90
N THR A 474 -29.98 -10.04 -14.62
CA THR A 474 -30.97 -10.92 -15.28
C THR A 474 -32.39 -10.58 -14.82
N PRO A 475 -33.34 -10.28 -15.74
CA PRO A 475 -34.76 -10.17 -15.42
C PRO A 475 -35.34 -11.52 -14.97
N GLY A 476 -36.20 -11.52 -13.95
CA GLY A 476 -36.91 -12.72 -13.54
C GLY A 476 -37.35 -12.69 -12.07
N PRO A 477 -37.82 -13.83 -11.53
CA PRO A 477 -38.30 -13.92 -10.15
C PRO A 477 -37.26 -13.56 -9.07
N GLY A 478 -35.97 -13.62 -9.40
CA GLY A 478 -34.87 -13.22 -8.51
C GLY A 478 -34.48 -11.75 -8.58
N LEU A 479 -35.13 -10.95 -9.44
CA LEU A 479 -34.87 -9.52 -9.57
C LEU A 479 -35.73 -8.75 -8.56
N VAL A 480 -35.07 -7.94 -7.73
CA VAL A 480 -35.69 -6.97 -6.83
C VAL A 480 -35.25 -5.58 -7.26
N GLY A 481 -36.21 -4.71 -7.53
CA GLY A 481 -35.97 -3.30 -7.85
C GLY A 481 -36.69 -2.39 -6.87
N PHE A 482 -36.01 -1.38 -6.35
CA PHE A 482 -36.63 -0.36 -5.49
C PHE A 482 -36.02 1.02 -5.76
N VAL A 483 -36.81 2.06 -5.49
CA VAL A 483 -36.32 3.45 -5.54
C VAL A 483 -35.36 3.65 -4.37
N ALA A 484 -34.09 3.87 -4.68
CA ALA A 484 -33.05 4.09 -3.69
C ALA A 484 -33.04 5.54 -3.18
N GLY A 485 -33.54 6.48 -3.97
CA GLY A 485 -33.61 7.90 -3.61
C GLY A 485 -33.50 8.81 -4.82
N PHE A 486 -33.06 10.04 -4.57
CA PHE A 486 -32.80 11.05 -5.59
C PHE A 486 -31.32 11.43 -5.56
N THR A 487 -30.73 11.66 -6.73
CA THR A 487 -29.37 12.17 -6.82
C THR A 487 -29.26 13.59 -6.28
N SER A 488 -28.18 13.87 -5.55
CA SER A 488 -27.75 15.24 -5.22
C SER A 488 -27.01 15.88 -6.41
N GLY A 489 -26.42 17.06 -6.22
CA GLY A 489 -25.63 17.77 -7.25
C GLY A 489 -26.42 18.87 -7.97
N THR A 490 -25.72 19.69 -8.74
CA THR A 490 -26.31 20.87 -9.41
C THR A 490 -26.00 20.97 -10.90
N THR A 491 -25.00 20.24 -11.40
CA THR A 491 -24.59 20.26 -12.81
C THR A 491 -24.64 18.86 -13.44
N PRO A 492 -24.90 18.73 -14.75
CA PRO A 492 -24.95 17.43 -15.42
C PRO A 492 -23.69 16.58 -15.16
N GLY A 493 -23.87 15.30 -14.84
CA GLY A 493 -22.76 14.39 -14.55
C GLY A 493 -22.10 14.59 -13.19
N THR A 494 -22.66 15.39 -12.27
CA THR A 494 -22.20 15.51 -10.88
C THR A 494 -23.13 14.84 -9.87
N GLY A 495 -24.19 14.19 -10.34
CA GLY A 495 -25.19 13.58 -9.49
C GLY A 495 -24.63 12.42 -8.69
N THR A 496 -24.88 12.42 -7.38
CA THR A 496 -24.45 11.34 -6.48
C THR A 496 -25.55 10.88 -5.53
N LEU A 497 -25.49 9.62 -5.11
CA LEU A 497 -26.37 9.02 -4.11
C LEU A 497 -25.58 7.99 -3.30
N THR A 498 -25.76 7.99 -1.99
CA THR A 498 -25.26 6.93 -1.10
C THR A 498 -26.46 6.18 -0.51
N LEU A 499 -26.40 4.86 -0.49
CA LEU A 499 -27.45 3.96 -0.01
C LEU A 499 -26.85 2.99 1.01
N ASP A 500 -27.49 2.94 2.18
CA ASP A 500 -27.17 1.96 3.21
C ASP A 500 -28.17 0.80 3.15
N LEU A 501 -27.65 -0.41 3.03
CA LEU A 501 -28.44 -1.65 3.02
C LEU A 501 -28.19 -2.46 4.29
N ILE A 502 -29.24 -3.13 4.76
CA ILE A 502 -29.15 -4.14 5.81
C ILE A 502 -28.90 -5.49 5.13
N VAL A 503 -27.91 -6.24 5.59
CA VAL A 503 -27.68 -7.61 5.13
C VAL A 503 -28.27 -8.59 6.16
N PRO A 504 -29.17 -9.50 5.75
CA PRO A 504 -29.81 -10.44 6.68
C PRO A 504 -28.79 -11.26 7.48
N ALA A 505 -29.11 -11.55 8.74
CA ALA A 505 -28.32 -12.41 9.62
C ALA A 505 -28.67 -13.90 9.41
N ASP A 506 -28.70 -14.36 8.16
CA ASP A 506 -29.00 -15.76 7.81
C ASP A 506 -27.73 -16.48 7.33
N PRO A 507 -27.17 -17.41 8.12
CA PRO A 507 -25.95 -18.14 7.76
C PRO A 507 -26.07 -18.99 6.50
N SER A 508 -27.29 -19.32 6.04
CA SER A 508 -27.53 -20.09 4.80
C SER A 508 -27.27 -19.28 3.54
N LEU A 509 -27.24 -17.95 3.65
CA LEU A 509 -26.96 -17.04 2.54
C LEU A 509 -25.46 -16.86 2.27
N HIS A 510 -24.58 -17.39 3.13
CA HIS A 510 -23.14 -17.29 2.94
C HIS A 510 -22.70 -17.91 1.60
N GLY A 511 -21.93 -17.17 0.81
CA GLY A 511 -21.48 -17.60 -0.52
C GLY A 511 -22.48 -17.32 -1.64
N LEU A 512 -23.69 -16.86 -1.34
CA LEU A 512 -24.62 -16.39 -2.36
C LEU A 512 -24.04 -15.18 -3.07
N THR A 513 -23.84 -15.30 -4.38
CA THR A 513 -23.48 -14.19 -5.26
C THR A 513 -24.73 -13.49 -5.77
N MET A 514 -24.76 -12.18 -5.63
CA MET A 514 -25.79 -11.30 -6.14
C MET A 514 -25.16 -10.25 -7.05
N PHE A 515 -26.00 -9.61 -7.85
CA PHE A 515 -25.61 -8.60 -8.83
C PHE A 515 -26.45 -7.35 -8.64
N GLY A 516 -25.79 -6.21 -8.53
CA GLY A 516 -26.43 -4.91 -8.40
C GLY A 516 -26.23 -4.05 -9.64
N GLN A 517 -27.20 -3.21 -9.98
CA GLN A 517 -27.06 -2.19 -11.00
C GLN A 517 -27.91 -0.96 -10.66
N TRP A 518 -27.34 0.23 -10.83
CA TRP A 518 -28.07 1.47 -10.64
C TRP A 518 -28.72 1.90 -11.95
N TRP A 519 -29.99 2.29 -11.85
CA TRP A 519 -30.81 2.77 -12.96
C TRP A 519 -31.29 4.19 -12.65
N VAL A 520 -30.95 5.13 -13.51
CA VAL A 520 -31.26 6.55 -13.34
C VAL A 520 -32.33 6.94 -14.35
N LEU A 521 -33.44 7.51 -13.87
CA LEU A 521 -34.60 7.84 -14.69
C LEU A 521 -34.78 9.35 -14.78
N ASN A 522 -34.52 9.92 -15.96
CA ASN A 522 -34.86 11.29 -16.30
C ASN A 522 -36.00 11.34 -17.34
N VAL A 523 -37.24 11.49 -16.85
CA VAL A 523 -38.45 11.52 -17.70
C VAL A 523 -38.55 12.73 -18.64
N ALA A 524 -37.67 13.72 -18.51
CA ALA A 524 -37.67 14.90 -19.36
C ALA A 524 -37.01 14.69 -20.75
N HIS A 525 -36.40 13.52 -20.99
CA HIS A 525 -35.61 13.24 -22.20
C HIS A 525 -36.16 12.07 -23.04
N GLN A 526 -35.86 12.05 -24.34
CA GLN A 526 -36.33 11.02 -25.27
C GLN A 526 -35.78 9.62 -24.96
N ASN A 527 -34.57 9.53 -24.42
CA ASN A 527 -33.98 8.31 -23.87
C ASN A 527 -33.89 8.50 -22.35
N PRO A 528 -34.95 8.17 -21.59
CA PRO A 528 -35.08 8.62 -20.21
C PRO A 528 -34.23 7.80 -19.22
N PHE A 529 -33.56 6.74 -19.68
CA PHE A 529 -32.78 5.85 -18.83
C PHE A 529 -31.28 5.98 -19.08
N SER A 530 -30.52 6.05 -17.99
CA SER A 530 -29.10 5.74 -17.96
C SER A 530 -28.82 4.74 -16.85
N ALA A 531 -27.72 4.01 -16.96
CA ALA A 531 -27.43 2.91 -16.04
C ALA A 531 -25.93 2.76 -15.83
N THR A 532 -25.53 2.37 -14.62
CA THR A 532 -24.14 1.98 -14.38
C THR A 532 -23.84 0.66 -15.08
N ALA A 533 -22.57 0.30 -15.21
CA ALA A 533 -22.24 -1.13 -15.29
C ALA A 533 -22.83 -1.86 -14.06
N ALA A 534 -23.13 -3.15 -14.18
CA ALA A 534 -23.51 -3.94 -13.02
C ALA A 534 -22.28 -4.25 -12.17
N PHE A 535 -22.49 -4.69 -10.93
CA PHE A 535 -21.44 -5.19 -10.06
C PHE A 535 -21.89 -6.47 -9.37
N SER A 536 -21.01 -7.46 -9.25
CA SER A 536 -21.25 -8.63 -8.39
C SER A 536 -20.87 -8.33 -6.95
N PHE A 537 -21.45 -9.05 -6.01
CA PHE A 537 -20.98 -9.15 -4.62
C PHE A 537 -21.43 -10.50 -4.05
N SER A 538 -20.65 -11.05 -3.13
CA SER A 538 -21.02 -12.30 -2.46
C SER A 538 -21.15 -12.08 -0.96
N LEU A 539 -22.19 -12.69 -0.38
CA LEU A 539 -22.49 -12.54 1.05
C LEU A 539 -21.49 -13.34 1.89
N MET A 540 -20.85 -12.69 2.86
CA MET A 540 -19.84 -13.30 3.72
C MET A 540 -20.26 -13.34 5.18
N ARG A 541 -19.68 -14.25 5.96
CA ARG A 541 -19.96 -14.37 7.40
C ARG A 541 -19.26 -13.30 8.22
#